data_AF-A0A920NUF7-F1
#
_entry.id   AF-A0A920NUF7-F1
#
_cell.length_a   1.000
_cell.length_b   1.000
_cell.length_c   1.000
_cell.angle_alpha   90.00
_cell.angle_beta   90.00
_cell.angle_gamma   90.00
#
_symmetry.space_group_name_H-M   'P 1'
#
loop_
_entity.id
_entity.type
_entity.pdbx_description
1 polymer ?
#
loop_
_entity_poly.entity_id
_entity_poly.type
_entity_poly.pdbx_seq_one_letter_code
_entity_poly.pdbx_strand_id
1 'polypeptide(L)'
;MGKGPYEGGNLHRNVVFKGDKVTVEPFSRLKSLNPEDLWTWMDGLRDRGVDTIAIPHNSNGSNGQMFELEDWAGFPVGKAYAEFRMRNEPLVEMTQVKGTSDTHPLLSPNDEWADFEIMDTRVGGTAWSRPDGSYVRQAYLDGLGLQEEQRGNPYKFWGFWAQ
;
A
#
# COMPACT_ATOMS: atom_id res chain seq x y z
N MET A 1 3.01 1.87 -23.23
CA MET A 1 2.98 3.10 -22.40
C MET A 1 1.78 2.97 -21.47
N GLY A 2 1.99 2.45 -20.27
CA GLY A 2 0.92 2.16 -19.31
C GLY A 2 0.46 3.43 -18.62
N LYS A 3 -0.72 3.93 -19.01
CA LYS A 3 -1.52 4.80 -18.15
C LYS A 3 -2.55 3.89 -17.49
N GLY A 4 -2.17 3.23 -16.40
CA GLY A 4 -3.17 2.67 -15.48
C GLY A 4 -4.08 3.81 -14.98
N PRO A 5 -5.38 3.56 -14.76
CA PRO A 5 -6.31 4.62 -14.42
C PRO A 5 -5.99 5.15 -13.03
N TYR A 6 -5.46 6.37 -12.96
CA TYR A 6 -5.40 7.09 -11.69
C TYR A 6 -6.82 7.49 -11.32
N GLU A 7 -7.47 6.67 -10.50
CA GLU A 7 -8.86 6.87 -10.10
C GLU A 7 -9.02 7.92 -8.98
N GLY A 8 -7.97 8.69 -8.68
CA GLY A 8 -8.02 9.78 -7.69
C GLY A 8 -7.99 9.30 -6.25
N GLY A 9 -7.33 8.17 -5.98
CA GLY A 9 -7.16 7.60 -4.65
C GLY A 9 -5.91 8.08 -3.90
N ASN A 10 -5.94 7.91 -2.57
CA ASN A 10 -4.78 8.11 -1.72
C ASN A 10 -3.72 7.00 -1.89
N LEU A 11 -2.57 7.37 -2.46
CA LEU A 11 -1.38 6.50 -2.59
C LEU A 11 -0.21 7.05 -1.76
N HIS A 12 -0.50 7.52 -0.55
CA HIS A 12 0.50 8.07 0.35
C HIS A 12 1.28 6.99 1.12
N ARG A 13 2.59 7.20 1.28
CA ARG A 13 3.45 6.39 2.14
C ARG A 13 4.27 7.28 3.07
N ASN A 14 4.44 6.82 4.30
CA ASN A 14 5.47 7.35 5.20
C ASN A 14 6.77 6.59 4.94
N VAL A 15 7.85 7.31 4.62
CA VAL A 15 9.17 6.71 4.42
C VAL A 15 10.01 6.91 5.67
N VAL A 16 10.44 5.79 6.28
CA VAL A 16 11.25 5.77 7.50
C VAL A 16 12.69 5.42 7.11
N PHE A 17 13.63 6.25 7.56
CA PHE A 17 15.06 6.04 7.37
C PHE A 17 15.67 5.31 8.56
N LYS A 18 16.55 4.36 8.29
CA LYS A 18 17.34 3.70 9.33
C LYS A 18 18.57 4.55 9.69
N GLY A 19 18.67 4.96 10.94
CA GLY A 19 19.79 5.76 11.44
C GLY A 19 19.66 7.24 11.13
N ASP A 20 20.80 7.92 10.94
CA ASP A 20 20.91 9.37 10.78
C ASP A 20 21.28 9.82 9.36
N LYS A 21 21.67 8.89 8.48
CA LYS A 21 21.96 9.19 7.08
C LYS A 21 20.67 9.35 6.30
N VAL A 22 20.45 10.55 5.77
CA VAL A 22 19.26 10.93 4.99
C VAL A 22 19.64 11.60 3.67
N THR A 23 18.71 11.68 2.73
CA THR A 23 18.89 12.48 1.52
C THR A 23 18.53 13.94 1.76
N VAL A 24 19.14 14.85 1.00
CA VAL A 24 18.78 16.27 1.00
C VAL A 24 17.37 16.48 0.44
N GLU A 25 17.02 15.74 -0.61
CA GLU A 25 15.70 15.80 -1.22
C GLU A 25 15.03 14.41 -1.17
N PRO A 26 13.87 14.27 -0.50
CA PRO A 26 13.12 13.02 -0.49
C PRO A 26 12.42 12.76 -1.83
N PHE A 27 11.96 11.53 -2.03
CA PHE A 27 11.02 11.22 -3.11
C PHE A 27 9.67 11.86 -2.82
N SER A 28 8.98 12.34 -3.85
CA SER A 28 7.66 12.95 -3.69
C SER A 28 6.78 12.65 -4.90
N ARG A 29 5.47 12.82 -4.71
CA ARG A 29 4.47 12.71 -5.79
C ARG A 29 4.70 13.64 -6.98
N LEU A 30 5.51 14.69 -6.80
CA LEU A 30 5.88 15.61 -7.89
C LEU A 30 6.88 14.96 -8.87
N LYS A 31 7.61 13.93 -8.41
CA LYS A 31 8.55 13.15 -9.24
C LYS A 31 7.81 12.02 -9.97
N SER A 32 7.01 11.24 -9.25
CA SER A 32 6.13 10.22 -9.82
C SER A 32 5.00 9.84 -8.87
N LEU A 33 3.88 9.38 -9.43
CA LEU A 33 2.78 8.77 -8.69
C LEU A 33 2.91 7.24 -8.58
N ASN A 34 3.82 6.65 -9.36
CA ASN A 34 4.04 5.21 -9.38
C ASN A 34 4.79 4.76 -8.11
N PRO A 35 4.24 3.86 -7.29
CA PRO A 35 4.94 3.34 -6.12
C PRO A 35 6.21 2.56 -6.48
N GLU A 36 6.28 1.94 -7.66
CA GLU A 36 7.49 1.24 -8.11
C GLU A 36 8.66 2.20 -8.32
N ASP A 37 8.41 3.43 -8.77
CA ASP A 37 9.46 4.45 -8.90
C ASP A 37 9.99 4.90 -7.52
N LEU A 38 9.10 4.95 -6.51
CA LEU A 38 9.51 5.18 -5.12
C LEU A 38 10.41 4.03 -4.64
N TRP A 39 10.00 2.79 -4.87
CA TRP A 39 10.76 1.61 -4.45
C TRP A 39 12.10 1.49 -5.17
N THR A 40 12.17 1.85 -6.46
CA THR A 40 13.45 1.93 -7.21
C THR A 40 14.36 2.99 -6.60
N TRP A 41 13.81 4.15 -6.23
CA TRP A 41 14.59 5.17 -5.53
C TRP A 41 15.11 4.67 -4.17
N MET A 42 14.29 3.93 -3.40
CA MET A 42 14.69 3.32 -2.13
C MET A 42 15.81 2.28 -2.30
N ASP A 43 15.75 1.45 -3.34
CA ASP A 43 16.84 0.51 -3.66
C ASP A 43 18.14 1.26 -3.97
N GLY A 44 18.07 2.35 -4.74
CA GLY A 44 19.24 3.20 -5.00
C GLY A 44 19.78 3.92 -3.76
N LEU A 45 18.98 4.12 -2.70
CA LEU A 45 19.49 4.55 -1.40
C LEU A 45 20.23 3.41 -0.70
N ARG A 46 19.68 2.21 -0.76
CA ARG A 46 20.27 1.02 -0.14
C ARG A 46 21.65 0.70 -0.73
N ASP A 47 21.81 0.88 -2.04
CA ASP A 47 23.11 0.76 -2.74
C ASP A 47 24.16 1.77 -2.25
N ARG A 48 23.72 2.90 -1.69
CA ARG A 48 24.57 3.94 -1.08
C ARG A 48 24.69 3.81 0.44
N GLY A 49 24.23 2.69 1.00
CA GLY A 49 24.30 2.40 2.43
C GLY A 49 23.28 3.16 3.27
N VAL A 50 22.16 3.60 2.68
CA VAL A 50 21.03 4.22 3.39
C VAL A 50 19.82 3.30 3.26
N ASP A 51 19.42 2.69 4.37
CA ASP A 51 18.30 1.75 4.38
C ASP A 51 16.99 2.46 4.76
N THR A 52 15.91 2.09 4.08
CA THR A 52 14.59 2.71 4.25
C THR A 52 13.48 1.69 4.13
N ILE A 53 12.35 1.98 4.76
CA ILE A 53 11.06 1.31 4.53
C ILE A 53 9.99 2.36 4.23
N ALA A 54 9.00 1.99 3.43
CA ALA A 54 7.80 2.75 3.16
C ALA A 54 6.61 2.06 3.86
N ILE A 55 5.70 2.85 4.41
CA ILE A 55 4.52 2.37 5.10
C ILE A 55 3.31 2.99 4.40
N PRO A 56 2.51 2.20 3.66
CA PRO A 56 1.22 2.64 3.15
C PRO A 56 0.35 3.23 4.26
N HIS A 57 -0.24 4.40 4.00
CA HIS A 57 -0.99 5.19 4.98
C HIS A 57 -2.39 5.50 4.46
N ASN A 58 -3.42 5.36 5.31
CA ASN A 58 -4.84 5.53 4.94
C ASN A 58 -5.23 4.80 3.64
N SER A 59 -5.02 3.48 3.58
CA SER A 59 -5.33 2.68 2.39
C SER A 59 -6.84 2.58 2.13
N ASN A 60 -7.68 2.70 3.16
CA ASN A 60 -9.13 2.83 3.06
C ASN A 60 -9.58 3.94 2.08
N GLY A 61 -8.83 5.04 2.02
CA GLY A 61 -9.07 6.15 1.08
C GLY A 61 -8.37 6.02 -0.28
N SER A 62 -7.78 4.86 -0.59
CA SER A 62 -7.00 4.63 -1.82
C SER A 62 -7.84 4.38 -3.06
N ASN A 63 -9.16 4.27 -2.93
CA ASN A 63 -10.07 3.89 -4.00
C ASN A 63 -9.67 2.58 -4.71
N GLY A 64 -9.19 1.62 -3.93
CA GLY A 64 -8.77 0.30 -4.38
C GLY A 64 -7.32 0.22 -4.85
N GLN A 65 -6.60 1.33 -4.84
CA GLN A 65 -5.29 1.41 -5.51
C GLN A 65 -4.11 0.94 -4.65
N MET A 66 -4.28 0.86 -3.32
CA MET A 66 -3.15 0.54 -2.44
C MET A 66 -2.70 -0.92 -2.55
N PHE A 67 -3.66 -1.82 -2.75
CA PHE A 67 -3.48 -3.27 -2.78
C PHE A 67 -4.02 -3.89 -4.08
N GLU A 68 -3.71 -3.28 -5.24
CA GLU A 68 -4.07 -3.82 -6.55
C GLU A 68 -3.29 -5.09 -6.91
N LEU A 69 -3.98 -6.07 -7.51
CA LEU A 69 -3.38 -7.30 -8.02
C LEU A 69 -2.71 -7.12 -9.40
N GLU A 70 -2.57 -5.88 -9.84
CA GLU A 70 -1.86 -5.46 -11.04
C GLU A 70 -0.76 -4.47 -10.67
N ASP A 71 0.33 -4.48 -11.43
CA ASP A 71 1.41 -3.50 -11.35
C ASP A 71 0.96 -2.15 -11.95
N TRP A 72 1.82 -1.13 -11.85
CA TRP A 72 1.47 0.20 -12.37
C TRP A 72 1.19 0.23 -13.89
N ALA A 73 1.75 -0.72 -14.63
CA ALA A 73 1.54 -0.85 -16.06
C ALA A 73 0.26 -1.66 -16.41
N GLY A 74 -0.46 -2.18 -15.42
CA GLY A 74 -1.69 -2.95 -15.57
C GLY A 74 -1.45 -4.44 -15.82
N PHE A 75 -0.25 -4.95 -15.52
CA PHE A 75 0.03 -6.38 -15.64
C PHE A 75 -0.19 -7.08 -14.29
N PRO A 76 -0.73 -8.31 -14.28
CA PRO A 76 -0.93 -9.04 -13.03
C PRO A 76 0.37 -9.18 -12.23
N VAL A 77 0.31 -8.92 -10.93
CA VAL A 77 1.50 -8.99 -10.05
C VAL A 77 2.06 -10.42 -10.02
N GLY A 78 3.38 -10.52 -9.89
CA GLY A 78 4.12 -11.78 -9.85
C GLY A 78 5.27 -11.76 -8.85
N LYS A 79 6.11 -12.81 -8.85
CA LYS A 79 7.14 -13.02 -7.81
C LYS A 79 8.08 -11.82 -7.66
N ALA A 80 8.54 -11.29 -8.79
CA ALA A 80 9.43 -10.13 -8.81
C ALA A 80 8.78 -8.88 -8.19
N TYR A 81 7.50 -8.62 -8.51
CA TYR A 81 6.75 -7.52 -7.90
C TYR A 81 6.58 -7.76 -6.39
N ALA A 82 6.22 -8.98 -5.98
CA ALA A 82 6.06 -9.32 -4.57
C ALA A 82 7.36 -9.12 -3.78
N GLU A 83 8.50 -9.58 -4.29
CA GLU A 83 9.81 -9.34 -3.67
C GLU A 83 10.19 -7.86 -3.65
N PHE A 84 9.86 -7.13 -4.70
CA PHE A 84 10.12 -5.70 -4.81
C PHE A 84 9.32 -4.86 -3.82
N ARG A 85 8.03 -5.16 -3.71
CA ARG A 85 7.16 -4.55 -2.71
C ARG A 85 7.60 -4.96 -1.31
N MET A 86 7.76 -6.26 -1.02
CA MET A 86 7.98 -6.72 0.35
C MET A 86 9.33 -6.26 0.95
N ARG A 87 10.35 -5.98 0.14
CA ARG A 87 11.60 -5.39 0.65
C ARG A 87 11.47 -3.90 0.97
N ASN A 88 10.52 -3.20 0.38
CA ASN A 88 10.35 -1.75 0.51
C ASN A 88 9.13 -1.36 1.36
N GLU A 89 8.03 -2.08 1.29
CA GLU A 89 6.80 -1.92 2.07
C GLU A 89 6.51 -3.15 2.97
N PRO A 90 7.41 -3.47 3.92
CA PRO A 90 7.23 -4.63 4.81
C PRO A 90 6.10 -4.43 5.84
N LEU A 91 5.69 -3.19 6.09
CA LEU A 91 4.69 -2.81 7.09
C LEU A 91 3.55 -2.05 6.44
N VAL A 92 2.39 -2.09 7.07
CA VAL A 92 1.21 -1.33 6.65
C VAL A 92 0.58 -0.63 7.86
N GLU A 93 0.10 0.59 7.64
CA GLU A 93 -0.77 1.23 8.63
C GLU A 93 -2.16 0.61 8.55
N MET A 94 -2.61 -0.01 9.64
CA MET A 94 -3.95 -0.59 9.69
C MET A 94 -4.97 0.36 10.29
N THR A 95 -4.60 1.16 11.29
CA THR A 95 -5.54 2.04 11.99
C THR A 95 -4.90 3.38 12.31
N GLN A 96 -5.66 4.45 12.16
CA GLN A 96 -5.24 5.82 12.41
C GLN A 96 -6.42 6.66 12.92
N VAL A 97 -6.19 7.84 13.53
CA VAL A 97 -7.28 8.72 14.00
C VAL A 97 -8.30 9.15 12.92
N LYS A 98 -7.95 9.10 11.62
CA LYS A 98 -8.86 9.40 10.49
C LYS A 98 -9.65 8.18 10.02
N GLY A 99 -9.50 7.03 10.68
CA GLY A 99 -10.24 5.82 10.40
C GLY A 99 -9.35 4.59 10.24
N THR A 100 -9.98 3.42 10.28
CA THR A 100 -9.33 2.13 10.11
C THR A 100 -9.34 1.66 8.65
N SER A 101 -8.29 0.93 8.28
CA SER A 101 -8.12 0.22 7.02
C SER A 101 -8.07 -1.30 7.22
N ASP A 102 -8.47 -1.82 8.39
CA ASP A 102 -8.49 -3.27 8.68
C ASP A 102 -9.41 -4.03 7.71
N THR A 103 -10.73 -3.80 7.80
CA THR A 103 -11.73 -4.41 6.92
C THR A 103 -12.90 -3.45 6.65
N HIS A 104 -13.86 -3.88 5.83
CA HIS A 104 -15.09 -3.16 5.53
C HIS A 104 -16.29 -4.12 5.61
N PRO A 105 -17.52 -3.67 5.96
CA PRO A 105 -18.69 -4.56 6.05
C PRO A 105 -19.02 -5.27 4.73
N LEU A 106 -18.73 -4.65 3.59
CA LEU A 106 -18.88 -5.28 2.27
C LEU A 106 -17.89 -6.43 2.02
N LEU A 107 -16.75 -6.45 2.71
CA LEU A 107 -15.70 -7.46 2.58
C LEU A 107 -15.78 -8.52 3.70
N SER A 108 -16.40 -8.19 4.83
CA SER A 108 -16.55 -9.07 6.00
C SER A 108 -17.98 -8.99 6.55
N PRO A 109 -19.00 -9.42 5.80
CA PRO A 109 -20.41 -9.20 6.16
C PRO A 109 -20.88 -9.95 7.41
N ASN A 110 -20.12 -10.96 7.85
CA ASN A 110 -20.40 -11.76 9.05
C ASN A 110 -19.55 -11.33 10.26
N ASP A 111 -18.77 -10.26 10.14
CA ASP A 111 -17.95 -9.71 11.23
C ASP A 111 -18.67 -8.50 11.83
N GLU A 112 -19.13 -8.66 13.08
CA GLU A 112 -19.87 -7.63 13.84
C GLU A 112 -19.04 -6.36 14.10
N TRP A 113 -17.72 -6.41 13.89
CA TRP A 113 -16.81 -5.28 14.11
C TRP A 113 -16.28 -4.68 12.80
N ALA A 114 -16.79 -5.12 11.64
CA ALA A 114 -16.30 -4.68 10.34
C ALA A 114 -16.62 -3.20 10.02
N ASP A 115 -17.51 -2.55 10.78
CA ASP A 115 -17.89 -1.15 10.63
C ASP A 115 -17.21 -0.21 11.64
N PHE A 116 -16.29 -0.72 12.47
CA PHE A 116 -15.61 0.07 13.49
C PHE A 116 -14.73 1.17 12.87
N GLU A 117 -14.93 2.43 13.28
CA GLU A 117 -14.09 3.60 12.92
C GLU A 117 -13.76 3.70 11.42
N ILE A 118 -14.73 3.41 10.54
CA ILE A 118 -14.52 3.47 9.08
C ILE A 118 -14.56 4.92 8.57
N MET A 119 -13.56 5.27 7.77
CA MET A 119 -13.66 6.35 6.78
C MET A 119 -13.74 5.72 5.40
N ASP A 120 -14.87 5.89 4.74
CA ASP A 120 -15.23 5.31 3.44
C ASP A 120 -15.14 6.32 2.29
N THR A 121 -14.65 7.52 2.56
CA THR A 121 -14.39 8.57 1.56
C THR A 121 -12.91 8.65 1.21
N ARG A 122 -12.61 9.21 0.04
CA ARG A 122 -11.24 9.47 -0.40
C ARG A 122 -10.64 10.59 0.43
N VAL A 123 -9.35 10.47 0.78
CA VAL A 123 -8.64 11.47 1.58
C VAL A 123 -8.70 12.84 0.91
N GLY A 124 -9.20 13.86 1.65
CA GLY A 124 -9.28 15.23 1.16
C GLY A 124 -10.45 15.51 0.22
N GLY A 125 -11.41 14.59 0.08
CA GLY A 125 -12.62 14.78 -0.71
C GLY A 125 -13.86 14.14 -0.06
N THR A 126 -14.98 14.19 -0.77
CA THR A 126 -16.26 13.58 -0.33
C THR A 126 -16.70 12.42 -1.20
N ALA A 127 -15.91 12.08 -2.22
CA ALA A 127 -16.19 10.92 -3.07
C ALA A 127 -15.93 9.63 -2.27
N TRP A 128 -16.79 8.65 -2.45
CA TRP A 128 -16.59 7.32 -1.88
C TRP A 128 -15.31 6.67 -2.40
N SER A 129 -14.69 5.87 -1.55
CA SER A 129 -13.54 5.04 -1.86
C SER A 129 -14.00 3.60 -2.07
N ARG A 130 -13.56 2.97 -3.15
CA ARG A 130 -13.83 1.55 -3.40
C ARG A 130 -13.21 0.67 -2.30
N PRO A 131 -13.96 -0.22 -1.63
CA PRO A 131 -13.38 -1.12 -0.64
C PRO A 131 -12.40 -2.14 -1.23
N ASP A 132 -12.72 -2.73 -2.40
CA ASP A 132 -11.84 -3.73 -3.03
C ASP A 132 -10.48 -3.14 -3.37
N GLY A 133 -9.41 -3.69 -2.76
CA GLY A 133 -8.03 -3.22 -2.90
C GLY A 133 -7.63 -2.09 -1.93
N SER A 134 -8.50 -1.71 -1.00
CA SER A 134 -8.26 -0.63 -0.01
C SER A 134 -8.00 -1.13 1.42
N TYR A 135 -8.38 -2.37 1.74
CA TYR A 135 -8.38 -2.88 3.11
C TYR A 135 -7.34 -3.99 3.33
N VAL A 136 -6.69 -3.97 4.49
CA VAL A 136 -5.53 -4.81 4.82
C VAL A 136 -5.90 -6.28 4.90
N ARG A 137 -7.07 -6.62 5.45
CA ARG A 137 -7.50 -8.02 5.60
C ARG A 137 -7.75 -8.69 4.25
N GLN A 138 -8.35 -7.97 3.30
CA GLN A 138 -8.51 -8.44 1.92
C GLN A 138 -7.16 -8.58 1.24
N ALA A 139 -6.29 -7.58 1.34
CA ALA A 139 -4.93 -7.66 0.79
C ALA A 139 -4.17 -8.88 1.31
N TYR A 140 -4.26 -9.17 2.61
CA TYR A 140 -3.65 -10.35 3.20
C TYR A 140 -4.22 -11.66 2.61
N LEU A 141 -5.54 -11.75 2.45
CA LEU A 141 -6.21 -12.90 1.82
C LEU A 141 -5.77 -13.08 0.37
N ASP A 142 -5.76 -12.01 -0.43
CA ASP A 142 -5.32 -12.02 -1.82
C ASP A 142 -3.85 -12.45 -1.92
N GLY A 143 -3.00 -11.97 -1.01
CA GLY A 143 -1.61 -12.36 -0.90
C GLY A 143 -1.41 -13.86 -0.63
N LEU A 144 -2.24 -14.46 0.22
CA LEU A 144 -2.25 -15.91 0.43
C LEU A 144 -2.66 -16.67 -0.84
N GLY A 145 -3.68 -16.19 -1.56
CA GLY A 145 -4.10 -16.77 -2.83
C GLY A 145 -2.99 -16.73 -3.89
N LEU A 146 -2.35 -15.57 -4.07
CA LEU A 146 -1.21 -15.43 -4.97
C LEU A 146 -0.03 -16.33 -4.56
N GLN A 147 0.17 -16.55 -3.26
CA GLN A 147 1.20 -17.47 -2.76
C GLN A 147 0.89 -18.92 -3.13
N GLU A 148 -0.36 -19.36 -3.02
CA GLU A 148 -0.82 -20.68 -3.44
C GLU A 148 -0.65 -20.88 -4.96
N GLU A 149 -0.94 -19.84 -5.75
CA GLU A 149 -0.70 -19.79 -7.20
C GLU A 149 0.80 -19.73 -7.57
N GLN A 150 1.70 -19.73 -6.58
CA GLN A 150 3.15 -19.55 -6.77
C GLN A 150 3.50 -18.24 -7.51
N ARG A 151 2.71 -17.19 -7.34
CA ARG A 151 2.98 -15.84 -7.90
C ARG A 151 3.68 -14.91 -6.91
N GLY A 152 4.03 -15.41 -5.72
CA GLY A 152 4.59 -14.60 -4.64
C GLY A 152 3.49 -13.96 -3.79
N ASN A 153 3.88 -13.24 -2.73
CA ASN A 153 2.93 -12.61 -1.82
C ASN A 153 3.34 -11.14 -1.57
N PRO A 154 2.75 -10.18 -2.32
CA PRO A 154 3.06 -8.75 -2.16
C PRO A 154 2.47 -8.14 -0.87
N TYR A 155 1.62 -8.86 -0.14
CA TYR A 155 0.90 -8.38 1.04
C TYR A 155 1.20 -9.24 2.27
N LYS A 156 2.39 -9.85 2.30
CA LYS A 156 2.90 -10.61 3.43
C LYS A 156 3.47 -9.69 4.50
N PHE A 157 2.67 -8.73 4.96
CA PHE A 157 3.11 -7.73 5.93
C PHE A 157 3.71 -8.40 7.17
N TRP A 158 4.83 -7.89 7.65
CA TRP A 158 5.56 -8.46 8.80
C TRP A 158 5.11 -7.85 10.13
N GLY A 159 4.27 -6.81 10.07
CA GLY A 159 3.73 -6.11 11.23
C GLY A 159 2.79 -4.99 10.81
N PHE A 160 2.07 -4.49 11.81
CA PHE A 160 1.11 -3.40 11.64
C PHE A 160 1.60 -2.16 12.37
N TRP A 161 1.31 -1.01 11.78
CA TRP A 161 1.57 0.28 12.39
C TRP A 161 0.26 1.00 12.68
N ALA A 162 0.23 1.74 13.77
CA ALA A 162 -0.90 2.52 14.20
C ALA A 162 -0.41 3.90 14.67
N GLN A 163 -1.20 4.94 14.37
CA GLN A 163 -0.93 6.34 14.69
C GLN A 163 -2.12 7.04 15.33
#